data_AF-F2G2D1-F1
#
_entry.id   AF-F2G2D1-F1
#
_cell.length_a   1.000
_cell.length_b   1.000
_cell.length_c   1.000
_cell.angle_alpha   90.00
_cell.angle_beta   90.00
_cell.angle_gamma   90.00
#
_symmetry.space_group_name_H-M   'P 1'
#
loop_
_entity.id
_entity.type
_entity.pdbx_description
1 polymer ?
#
loop_
_entity_poly.entity_id
_entity_poly.type
_entity_poly.pdbx_seq_one_letter_code
_entity_poly.pdbx_strand_id
1 'polypeptide(L)'
;MSSGIDTKHGKLLAELVVPSSSWHVQPEKQDPFKSKEAAVEYLNSHNEPLYLHVPLAQSDDFVRICVTSRDDDVVFTIKDISKGGETSIHYSHIKNLDSTIRTLVNESCDKKIKSL
;
A
#
# COMPACT_ATOMS: atom_id res chain seq x y z
N MET A 1 -14.11 -10.02 11.87
CA MET A 1 -12.80 -9.95 11.22
C MET A 1 -12.90 -8.92 10.11
N SER A 2 -12.59 -7.66 10.42
CA SER A 2 -12.65 -6.60 9.41
C SER A 2 -11.41 -6.71 8.54
N SER A 3 -11.60 -7.15 7.30
CA SER A 3 -10.54 -7.21 6.28
C SER A 3 -10.33 -5.86 5.58
N GLY A 4 -10.90 -4.79 6.14
CA GLY A 4 -10.87 -3.43 5.58
C GLY A 4 -9.72 -2.61 6.13
N ILE A 5 -9.52 -1.44 5.53
CA ILE A 5 -8.62 -0.43 6.09
C ILE A 5 -9.39 0.53 6.98
N ASP A 6 -8.84 0.85 8.15
CA ASP A 6 -9.39 1.92 8.98
C ASP A 6 -9.17 3.27 8.30
N THR A 7 -10.16 4.15 8.43
CA THR A 7 -10.10 5.50 7.86
C THR A 7 -8.86 6.28 8.34
N LYS A 8 -8.43 6.10 9.61
CA LYS A 8 -7.22 6.74 10.14
C LYS A 8 -5.96 6.31 9.37
N HIS A 9 -5.85 5.01 9.09
CA HIS A 9 -4.71 4.42 8.39
C HIS A 9 -4.73 4.72 6.90
N GLY A 10 -5.91 4.63 6.26
CA GLY A 10 -6.09 5.00 4.87
C GLY A 10 -5.80 6.47 4.60
N LYS A 11 -6.20 7.38 5.50
CA LYS A 11 -5.87 8.82 5.40
C LYS A 11 -4.36 9.06 5.37
N LEU A 12 -3.62 8.41 6.28
CA LEU A 12 -2.16 8.50 6.32
C LEU A 12 -1.50 7.91 5.07
N LEU A 13 -2.02 6.81 4.54
CA LEU A 13 -1.54 6.25 3.28
C LEU A 13 -1.79 7.20 2.10
N ALA A 14 -2.98 7.80 2.02
CA ALA A 14 -3.28 8.79 1.00
C ALA A 14 -2.30 9.98 1.07
N GLU A 15 -1.96 10.42 2.29
CA GLU A 15 -0.97 11.49 2.50
C GLU A 15 0.44 11.14 2.03
N LEU A 16 0.85 9.89 2.14
CA LEU A 16 2.21 9.46 1.80
C LEU A 16 2.34 8.98 0.36
N VAL A 17 1.29 8.34 -0.18
CA VAL A 17 1.35 7.64 -1.46
C VAL A 17 0.83 8.49 -2.60
N VAL A 18 -0.24 9.27 -2.43
CA VAL A 18 -0.74 10.15 -3.51
C VAL A 18 0.30 11.16 -4.01
N PRO A 19 1.12 11.81 -3.17
CA PRO A 19 2.20 12.67 -3.67
C PRO A 19 3.42 11.89 -4.19
N SER A 20 3.45 10.56 -4.09
CA SER A 20 4.54 9.74 -4.62
C SER A 20 4.32 9.47 -6.10
N SER A 21 5.24 9.93 -6.95
CA SER A 21 5.22 9.62 -8.38
C SER A 21 5.53 8.15 -8.69
N SER A 22 5.81 7.34 -7.68
CA SER A 22 6.34 6.00 -7.84
C SER A 22 5.29 4.93 -7.65
N TRP A 23 4.33 5.12 -6.75
CA TRP A 23 3.35 4.10 -6.36
C TRP A 23 1.95 4.67 -6.38
N HIS A 24 0.99 3.82 -6.70
CA HIS A 24 -0.42 4.19 -6.78
C HIS A 24 -1.22 3.43 -5.73
N VAL A 25 -2.07 4.15 -4.99
CA VAL A 25 -3.06 3.56 -4.08
C VAL A 25 -4.43 3.59 -4.73
N GLN A 26 -5.12 2.45 -4.71
CA GLN A 26 -6.46 2.33 -5.27
C GLN A 26 -7.34 1.35 -4.49
N PRO A 27 -8.68 1.50 -4.53
CA PRO A 27 -9.62 0.46 -4.12
C PRO A 27 -9.53 -0.77 -5.04
N GLU A 28 -10.12 -1.89 -4.65
CA GLU A 28 -10.04 -3.12 -5.44
C GLU A 28 -10.68 -2.97 -6.83
N LYS A 29 -11.80 -2.25 -6.89
CA LYS A 29 -12.70 -2.16 -8.05
C LYS A 29 -12.68 -0.78 -8.72
N GLN A 30 -11.73 0.08 -8.37
CA GLN A 30 -11.63 1.44 -8.89
C GLN A 30 -10.21 1.78 -9.32
N ASP A 31 -10.11 2.84 -10.13
CA ASP A 31 -8.84 3.43 -10.55
C ASP A 31 -8.06 4.03 -9.37
N PRO A 32 -6.74 4.24 -9.53
CA PRO A 32 -5.91 5.02 -8.62
C PRO A 32 -6.52 6.35 -8.21
N PHE A 33 -6.39 6.65 -6.91
CA PHE A 33 -6.75 7.96 -6.41
C PHE A 33 -5.87 9.03 -7.06
N LYS A 34 -6.52 10.07 -7.59
CA LYS A 34 -5.85 11.17 -8.30
C LYS A 34 -5.44 12.32 -7.36
N SER A 35 -6.04 12.37 -6.17
CA SER A 35 -5.73 13.37 -5.15
C SER A 35 -5.95 12.80 -3.75
N LYS A 36 -5.30 13.42 -2.76
CA LYS A 36 -5.41 13.04 -1.35
C LYS A 36 -6.86 13.18 -0.91
N GLU A 37 -7.51 14.26 -1.30
CA GLU A 37 -8.89 14.58 -0.90
C GLU A 37 -9.85 13.50 -1.40
N ALA A 38 -9.70 13.03 -2.64
CA ALA A 38 -10.53 11.97 -3.20
C ALA A 38 -10.35 10.64 -2.45
N ALA A 39 -9.10 10.28 -2.10
CA ALA A 39 -8.82 9.10 -1.29
C ALA A 39 -9.44 9.20 0.11
N VAL A 40 -9.26 10.35 0.76
CA VAL A 40 -9.79 10.61 2.10
C VAL A 40 -11.31 10.56 2.12
N GLU A 41 -11.97 11.17 1.15
CA GLU A 41 -13.43 11.15 1.00
C GLU A 41 -13.94 9.73 0.79
N TYR A 42 -13.28 8.96 -0.07
CA TYR A 42 -13.61 7.57 -0.31
C TYR A 42 -13.55 6.74 0.98
N LEU A 43 -12.46 6.89 1.74
CA LEU A 43 -12.17 6.15 2.97
C LEU A 43 -13.05 6.55 4.17
N ASN A 44 -13.70 7.72 4.13
CA ASN A 44 -14.71 8.06 5.13
C ASN A 44 -16.02 7.27 4.91
N SER A 45 -16.29 6.85 3.68
CA SER A 45 -17.55 6.17 3.31
C SER A 45 -17.38 4.68 3.01
N HIS A 46 -16.13 4.19 2.87
CA HIS A 46 -15.81 2.82 2.50
C HIS A 46 -14.76 2.24 3.45
N ASN A 47 -15.03 1.04 3.97
CA ASN A 47 -14.12 0.27 4.83
C ASN A 47 -13.68 -1.01 4.10
N GLU A 48 -13.03 -0.85 2.95
CA GLU A 48 -12.52 -1.96 2.14
C GLU A 48 -10.98 -1.96 2.15
N PRO A 49 -10.33 -3.09 1.85
CA PRO A 49 -8.88 -3.12 1.69
C PRO A 49 -8.44 -2.22 0.53
N LEU A 50 -7.32 -1.53 0.71
CA LEU A 50 -6.68 -0.79 -0.38
C LEU A 50 -5.62 -1.65 -1.06
N TYR A 51 -5.25 -1.26 -2.26
CA TYR A 51 -4.20 -1.92 -3.02
C TYR A 51 -3.18 -0.90 -3.46
N LEU A 52 -1.92 -1.20 -3.16
CA LEU A 52 -0.76 -0.45 -3.62
C LEU A 52 -0.14 -1.18 -4.81
N HIS A 53 0.07 -0.44 -5.89
CA HIS A 53 0.77 -0.91 -7.08
C HIS A 53 2.18 -0.33 -7.08
N VAL A 54 3.17 -1.20 -6.86
CA VAL A 54 4.59 -0.83 -6.79
C VAL A 54 5.30 -1.36 -8.03
N PRO A 55 5.86 -0.51 -8.91
CA PRO A 55 6.58 -0.95 -10.10
C PRO A 55 7.93 -1.59 -9.74
N LEU A 56 8.27 -2.67 -10.43
CA LEU A 56 9.58 -3.33 -10.29
C LEU A 56 10.61 -2.68 -11.24
N ALA A 57 11.88 -2.60 -10.86
CA ALA A 57 12.86 -1.81 -11.64
C ALA A 57 13.20 -2.37 -13.02
N GLN A 58 13.04 -3.69 -13.18
CA GLN A 58 13.52 -4.45 -14.34
C GLN A 58 12.39 -5.16 -15.07
N SER A 59 11.13 -4.81 -14.79
CA SER A 59 9.97 -5.34 -15.50
C SER A 59 8.89 -4.27 -15.58
N ASP A 60 8.08 -4.32 -16.63
CA ASP A 60 6.80 -3.59 -16.70
C ASP A 60 5.77 -4.18 -15.70
N ASP A 61 6.15 -5.23 -14.96
CA ASP A 61 5.36 -5.78 -13.87
C ASP A 61 5.32 -4.86 -12.65
N PHE A 62 4.17 -4.88 -12.00
CA PHE A 62 3.93 -4.24 -10.71
C PHE A 62 3.62 -5.31 -9.67
N VAL A 63 4.06 -5.07 -8.44
CA VAL A 63 3.65 -5.86 -7.28
C VAL A 63 2.41 -5.21 -6.69
N ARG A 64 1.34 -6.01 -6.58
CA ARG A 64 0.10 -5.61 -5.93
C ARG A 64 0.16 -5.97 -4.45
N ILE A 65 0.20 -4.95 -3.60
CA ILE A 65 0.23 -5.10 -2.14
C ILE A 65 -1.15 -4.74 -1.60
N CYS A 66 -1.79 -5.70 -0.96
CA CYS A 66 -3.05 -5.48 -0.25
C CYS A 66 -2.76 -4.79 1.09
N VAL A 67 -3.53 -3.76 1.41
CA VAL A 67 -3.35 -2.95 2.61
C VAL A 67 -4.62 -3.03 3.44
N THR A 68 -4.45 -3.48 4.67
CA THR A 68 -5.52 -3.65 5.65
C THR A 68 -5.12 -3.02 6.97
N SER A 69 -6.08 -2.91 7.89
CA SER A 69 -5.80 -2.47 9.26
C SER A 69 -6.02 -3.61 10.23
N ARG A 70 -5.09 -3.74 11.17
CA ARG A 70 -5.20 -4.67 12.29
C ARG A 70 -4.87 -3.89 13.55
N ASP A 71 -5.90 -3.59 14.34
CA ASP A 71 -5.79 -2.79 15.56
C ASP A 71 -5.19 -1.39 15.30
N ASP A 72 -3.98 -1.13 15.78
CA ASP A 72 -3.23 0.11 15.56
C ASP A 72 -2.13 -0.03 14.49
N ASP A 73 -2.08 -1.19 13.83
CA ASP A 73 -1.13 -1.49 12.77
C ASP A 73 -1.79 -1.45 11.39
N VAL A 74 -1.01 -1.01 10.40
CA VAL A 74 -1.31 -1.11 8.98
C VAL A 74 -0.59 -2.34 8.43
N VAL A 75 -1.34 -3.30 7.91
CA VAL A 75 -0.81 -4.57 7.41
C VAL A 75 -0.74 -4.52 5.89
N PHE A 76 0.41 -4.89 5.35
CA PHE A 76 0.75 -4.90 3.93
C PHE A 76 1.06 -6.33 3.52
N THR A 77 0.23 -6.89 2.64
CA THR A 77 0.31 -8.29 2.22
C THR A 77 0.45 -8.38 0.71
N ILE A 78 1.55 -8.97 0.23
CA ILE A 78 1.74 -9.34 -1.18
C ILE A 78 1.05 -10.69 -1.40
N LYS A 79 -0.05 -10.68 -2.16
CA LYS A 79 -0.81 -11.88 -2.51
C LYS A 79 -0.35 -12.45 -3.88
N ASP A 80 0.96 -12.59 -4.07
CA ASP A 80 1.52 -13.23 -5.26
C ASP A 80 1.81 -14.71 -4.98
N ILE A 81 1.40 -15.60 -5.90
CA ILE A 81 1.50 -17.06 -5.74
C ILE A 81 2.97 -17.53 -5.68
N SER A 82 3.88 -16.76 -6.28
CA SER A 82 5.30 -17.09 -6.39
C SER A 82 6.17 -16.32 -5.38
N LYS A 83 5.67 -15.20 -4.84
CA LYS A 83 6.45 -14.19 -4.12
C LYS A 83 5.65 -13.55 -2.99
N GLY A 84 5.06 -14.40 -2.15
CA GLY A 84 4.27 -13.97 -1.00
C GLY A 84 5.09 -13.20 0.04
N GLY A 85 4.40 -12.37 0.83
CA GLY A 85 5.00 -11.67 1.97
C GLY A 85 3.98 -10.84 2.72
N GLU A 86 4.17 -10.68 4.02
CA GLU A 86 3.37 -9.81 4.86
C GLU A 86 4.28 -9.02 5.80
N THR A 87 4.01 -7.72 5.93
CA THR A 87 4.60 -6.89 6.97
C THR A 87 3.54 -5.99 7.57
N SER A 88 3.75 -5.56 8.80
CA SER A 88 2.84 -4.65 9.50
C SER A 88 3.61 -3.47 10.07
N ILE A 89 3.06 -2.27 9.92
CA ILE A 89 3.65 -1.02 10.41
C ILE A 89 2.66 -0.38 11.37
N HIS A 90 3.10 -0.17 12.60
CA HIS A 90 2.33 0.61 13.57
C HIS A 90 2.08 2.03 13.05
N TYR A 91 0.88 2.58 13.26
CA TYR A 91 0.47 3.87 12.67
C TYR A 91 1.48 5.01 12.94
N SER A 92 2.13 5.01 14.11
CA SER A 92 3.14 6.00 14.50
C SER A 92 4.41 5.99 13.64
N HIS A 93 4.67 4.87 12.96
CA HIS A 93 5.84 4.64 12.11
C HIS A 93 5.50 4.65 10.62
N ILE A 94 4.27 4.98 10.24
CA ILE A 94 3.85 4.96 8.83
C ILE A 94 4.64 5.92 7.94
N LYS A 95 5.28 6.95 8.51
CA LYS A 95 6.26 7.79 7.79
C LYS A 95 7.41 6.99 7.17
N ASN A 96 7.74 5.81 7.70
CA ASN A 96 8.72 4.87 7.17
C ASN A 96 8.08 3.85 6.21
N LEU A 97 6.88 4.13 5.71
CA LEU A 97 6.18 3.29 4.74
C LEU A 97 7.07 3.02 3.53
N ASP A 98 7.71 4.04 2.97
CA ASP A 98 8.49 3.87 1.74
C ASP A 98 9.62 2.85 1.94
N SER A 99 10.42 2.99 2.99
CA SER A 99 11.49 2.03 3.28
C SER A 99 10.94 0.63 3.58
N THR A 100 9.83 0.54 4.30
CA THR A 100 9.26 -0.76 4.68
C THR A 100 8.66 -1.51 3.49
N ILE A 101 7.92 -0.82 2.62
CA ILE A 101 7.37 -1.40 1.40
C ILE A 101 8.50 -1.81 0.46
N ARG A 102 9.56 -1.01 0.34
CA ARG A 102 10.75 -1.39 -0.43
C ARG A 102 11.40 -2.63 0.13
N THR A 103 11.56 -2.74 1.45
CA THR A 103 12.13 -3.94 2.09
C THR A 103 11.24 -5.15 1.83
N LEU A 104 9.93 -5.06 2.09
CA LEU A 104 8.97 -6.13 1.82
C LEU A 104 9.05 -6.59 0.36
N VAL A 105 9.01 -5.64 -0.58
CA VAL A 105 9.08 -5.96 -2.00
C VAL A 105 10.44 -6.52 -2.37
N ASN A 106 11.56 -6.06 -1.80
CA ASN A 106 12.88 -6.66 -2.06
C ASN A 106 13.02 -8.08 -1.47
N GLU A 107 12.45 -8.34 -0.30
CA GLU A 107 12.48 -9.66 0.35
C GLU A 107 11.55 -10.65 -0.36
N SER A 108 10.36 -10.23 -0.75
CA SER A 108 9.41 -11.07 -1.49
C SER A 108 9.75 -11.17 -2.99
N CYS A 109 10.18 -10.07 -3.60
CA CYS A 109 10.68 -10.00 -4.95
C CYS A 109 12.19 -9.76 -4.90
N ASP A 110 12.97 -10.84 -5.04
CA ASP A 110 14.43 -10.88 -5.20
C ASP A 110 14.99 -10.03 -6.40
N LYS A 111 14.17 -9.16 -7.00
CA LYS A 111 14.49 -8.32 -8.15
C LYS A 111 14.51 -6.85 -7.73
N LYS A 112 15.73 -6.33 -7.56
CA LYS A 112 16.13 -4.91 -7.43
C LYS A 112 15.02 -3.92 -7.78
N ILE A 113 14.52 -3.15 -6.82
CA ILE A 113 13.63 -2.00 -7.03
C ILE A 113 14.45 -0.79 -7.51
N LYS A 114 13.87 0.11 -8.31
CA LYS A 114 14.55 1.32 -8.79
C LYS A 114 14.73 2.22 -7.56
N SER A 115 15.97 2.46 -7.15
CA SER A 115 16.27 3.63 -6.35
C SER A 115 15.87 4.83 -7.19
N LEU A 116 14.93 5.63 -6.69
CA LEU A 116 14.73 6.99 -7.22
C LEU A 116 15.94 7.83 -6.80
#